data_AF-B0JUR0-F1
#
_entry.id   AF-B0JUR0-F1
#
_cell.length_a   1.000
_cell.length_b   1.000
_cell.length_c   1.000
_cell.angle_alpha   90.00
_cell.angle_beta   90.00
_cell.angle_gamma   90.00
#
_symmetry.space_group_name_H-M   'P 1'
#
loop_
_entity.id
_entity.type
_entity.pdbx_description
1 polymer ?
#
loop_
_entity_poly.entity_id
_entity_poly.type
_entity_poly.pdbx_seq_one_letter_code
_entity_poly.pdbx_strand_id
1 'polypeptide(L)'
;MRWKRVRRGVAKTPDEWELEVKLPILEELKKQEKRGEIEIGYLDEMGGDSKPCIPEAWQEEKTTIKLPPIEGKRLNILGIMKRDNQLFYETQVGTVTSEIVINFLDKYCQNIQKKTVIIIDQASIHTSEAFMEKLEEWEKKNLKIFWLPTYSPHLNLIEILWRFLKYEWIEFSAYKDRKSLLAYVKKVLDNFGGEYVINFA
;
A
#
# COMPACT_ATOMS: atom_id res chain seq x y z
N MET A 1 29.93 8.17 4.72
CA MET A 1 29.12 6.92 4.63
C MET A 1 27.77 7.18 5.31
N ARG A 2 26.68 6.50 4.90
CA ARG A 2 25.36 6.63 5.54
C ARG A 2 24.93 5.26 6.05
N TRP A 3 24.46 5.16 7.31
CA TRP A 3 23.80 3.96 7.81
C TRP A 3 22.51 3.76 7.01
N LYS A 4 22.42 2.65 6.27
CA LYS A 4 21.25 2.29 5.47
C LYS A 4 21.04 0.79 5.58
N ARG A 5 19.79 0.39 5.83
CA ARG A 5 19.39 -1.01 5.84
C ARG A 5 19.59 -1.68 4.48
N VAL A 6 20.01 -2.95 4.52
CA VAL A 6 20.14 -3.83 3.35
C VAL A 6 18.75 -4.21 2.81
N ARG A 7 18.55 -4.12 1.49
CA ARG A 7 17.27 -4.40 0.81
C ARG A 7 17.39 -5.63 -0.06
N ARG A 8 16.34 -6.44 -0.16
CA ARG A 8 16.20 -7.43 -1.23
C ARG A 8 15.92 -6.67 -2.53
N GLY A 9 16.66 -6.98 -3.59
CA GLY A 9 16.35 -6.50 -4.94
C GLY A 9 15.14 -7.20 -5.53
N VAL A 10 14.60 -6.67 -6.62
CA VAL A 10 13.57 -7.36 -7.38
C VAL A 10 14.22 -8.51 -8.15
N ALA A 11 13.63 -9.71 -8.08
CA ALA A 11 14.21 -10.90 -8.71
C ALA A 11 14.15 -10.88 -10.25
N LYS A 12 13.29 -10.02 -10.80
CA LYS A 12 13.07 -9.84 -12.23
C LYS A 12 12.93 -8.35 -12.54
N THR A 13 13.35 -7.95 -13.73
CA THR A 13 13.13 -6.61 -14.25
C THR A 13 11.80 -6.57 -15.01
N PRO A 14 11.11 -5.42 -15.04
CA PRO A 14 9.98 -5.21 -15.95
C PRO A 14 10.43 -5.41 -17.40
N ASP A 15 9.52 -5.81 -18.28
CA ASP A 15 9.79 -5.80 -19.71
C ASP A 15 9.95 -4.34 -20.19
N GLU A 16 10.95 -4.11 -21.04
CA GLU A 16 11.35 -2.76 -21.46
C GLU A 16 10.21 -2.00 -22.17
N TRP A 17 9.43 -2.71 -23.00
CA TRP A 17 8.27 -2.15 -23.70
C TRP A 17 7.16 -1.68 -22.73
N GLU A 18 6.96 -2.38 -21.60
CA GLU A 18 5.96 -1.96 -20.61
C GLU A 18 6.36 -0.62 -20.01
N LEU A 19 7.64 -0.43 -19.73
CA LEU A 19 8.18 0.82 -19.19
C LEU A 19 8.02 1.94 -20.21
N GLU A 20 8.40 1.70 -21.47
CA GLU A 20 8.29 2.69 -22.55
C GLU A 20 6.85 3.17 -22.77
N VAL A 21 5.86 2.28 -22.65
CA VAL A 21 4.44 2.63 -22.86
C VAL A 21 3.80 3.23 -21.61
N LYS A 22 3.99 2.61 -20.44
CA LYS A 22 3.25 2.98 -19.23
C LYS A 22 3.84 4.19 -18.51
N LEU A 23 5.17 4.40 -18.55
CA LEU A 23 5.78 5.55 -17.85
C LEU A 23 5.30 6.90 -18.40
N PRO A 24 5.25 7.14 -19.73
CA PRO A 24 4.72 8.40 -20.26
C PRO A 24 3.27 8.64 -19.88
N ILE A 25 2.44 7.59 -19.88
CA ILE A 25 1.02 7.68 -19.48
C ILE A 25 0.92 8.04 -18.00
N LEU A 26 1.69 7.38 -17.14
CA LEU A 26 1.74 7.67 -15.70
C LEU A 26 2.19 9.11 -15.43
N GLU A 27 3.18 9.61 -16.16
CA GLU A 27 3.62 10.99 -16.04
C GLU A 27 2.55 11.99 -16.49
N GLU A 28 1.79 11.69 -17.55
CA GLU A 28 0.67 12.54 -17.95
C GLU A 28 -0.46 12.52 -16.92
N LEU A 29 -0.80 11.38 -16.33
CA LEU A 29 -1.76 11.28 -15.23
C LEU A 29 -1.33 12.16 -14.04
N LYS A 30 -0.06 12.10 -13.65
CA LYS A 30 0.48 12.97 -12.58
C LYS A 30 0.38 14.46 -12.94
N LYS A 31 0.54 14.84 -14.22
CA LYS A 31 0.34 16.22 -14.67
C LYS A 31 -1.14 16.63 -14.61
N GLN A 32 -2.06 15.76 -15.03
CA GLN A 32 -3.51 15.98 -14.91
C GLN A 32 -3.94 16.16 -13.45
N GLU A 33 -3.41 15.34 -12.54
CA GLU A 33 -3.64 15.48 -11.10
C GLU A 33 -3.14 16.85 -10.59
N LYS A 34 -1.91 17.25 -10.95
CA LYS A 34 -1.35 18.57 -10.59
C LYS A 34 -2.17 19.74 -11.12
N ARG A 35 -2.78 19.60 -12.30
CA ARG A 35 -3.71 20.60 -12.86
C ARG A 35 -5.08 20.59 -12.19
N GLY A 36 -5.35 19.62 -11.32
CA GLY A 36 -6.63 19.47 -10.65
C GLY A 36 -7.72 18.89 -11.55
N GLU A 37 -7.38 18.22 -12.65
CA GLU A 37 -8.34 17.60 -13.58
C GLU A 37 -8.86 16.26 -13.06
N ILE A 38 -7.97 15.47 -12.44
CA ILE A 38 -8.26 14.15 -11.87
C ILE A 38 -7.77 14.07 -10.42
N GLU A 39 -8.07 12.95 -9.76
CA GLU A 39 -7.41 12.50 -8.53
C GLU A 39 -6.68 11.19 -8.80
N ILE A 40 -5.58 10.94 -8.09
CA ILE A 40 -4.87 9.66 -8.14
C ILE A 40 -4.89 9.00 -6.76
N GLY A 41 -5.33 7.75 -6.74
CA GLY A 41 -5.17 6.86 -5.60
C GLY A 41 -4.17 5.76 -5.91
N TYR A 42 -3.34 5.41 -4.94
CA TYR A 42 -2.38 4.30 -5.02
C TYR A 42 -2.94 3.13 -4.21
N LEU A 43 -3.29 2.04 -4.88
CA LEU A 43 -3.82 0.83 -4.25
C LEU A 43 -2.72 -0.21 -4.06
N ASP A 44 -2.69 -0.80 -2.87
CA ASP A 44 -1.84 -1.95 -2.57
C ASP A 44 -2.33 -2.71 -1.33
N GLU A 45 -1.82 -3.92 -1.16
CA GLU A 45 -2.07 -4.78 -0.02
C GLU A 45 -0.84 -4.93 0.87
N MET A 46 -0.96 -4.48 2.11
CA MET A 46 0.02 -4.82 3.14
C MET A 46 -0.36 -6.12 3.84
N GLY A 47 0.38 -7.19 3.55
CA GLY A 47 0.40 -8.36 4.42
C GLY A 47 1.27 -8.14 5.66
N GLY A 48 0.66 -8.25 6.84
CA GLY A 48 1.36 -8.58 8.07
C GLY A 48 1.54 -10.08 8.11
N ASP A 49 2.76 -10.56 7.82
CA ASP A 49 3.13 -11.92 8.20
C ASP A 49 2.76 -12.13 9.69
N SER A 50 2.48 -13.36 10.07
CA SER A 50 2.22 -13.73 11.47
C SER A 50 3.27 -13.13 12.44
N LYS A 51 4.47 -12.88 11.92
CA LYS A 51 5.59 -12.24 12.61
C LYS A 51 5.76 -10.78 12.14
N PRO A 52 5.73 -9.80 13.05
CA PRO A 52 6.05 -8.42 12.69
C PRO A 52 7.52 -8.29 12.28
N CYS A 53 7.84 -7.25 11.51
CA CYS A 53 9.22 -6.94 11.18
C CYS A 53 10.02 -6.62 12.46
N ILE A 54 11.15 -7.29 12.66
CA ILE A 54 12.04 -7.02 13.79
C ILE A 54 12.66 -5.62 13.60
N PRO A 55 12.51 -4.70 14.57
CA PRO A 55 13.05 -3.35 14.48
C PRO A 55 14.56 -3.35 14.71
N GLU A 56 15.24 -2.33 14.18
CA GLU A 56 16.63 -2.03 14.55
C GLU A 56 16.63 -1.20 15.83
N ALA A 57 17.54 -1.50 16.77
CA ALA A 57 17.67 -0.75 18.02
C ALA A 57 19.10 -0.71 18.52
N TRP A 58 19.48 0.43 19.10
CA TRP A 58 20.74 0.58 19.83
C TRP A 58 20.70 -0.27 21.09
N GLN A 59 21.75 -1.07 21.31
CA GLN A 59 21.87 -2.01 22.43
C GLN A 59 23.28 -1.93 22.99
N GLU A 60 23.42 -2.09 24.30
CA GLU A 60 24.73 -2.23 24.93
C GLU A 60 25.37 -3.56 24.52
N GLU A 61 26.70 -3.58 24.38
CA GLU A 61 27.50 -4.66 23.77
C GLU A 61 27.28 -6.07 24.38
N LYS A 62 26.72 -6.15 25.59
CA LYS A 62 26.43 -7.41 26.31
C LYS A 62 24.94 -7.67 26.57
N THR A 63 24.06 -6.88 25.96
CA THR A 63 22.61 -7.00 26.13
C THR A 63 21.95 -7.38 24.81
N THR A 64 20.86 -8.12 24.88
CA THR A 64 20.06 -8.44 23.71
C THR A 64 18.59 -8.28 24.06
N ILE A 65 17.94 -7.31 23.42
CA ILE A 65 16.49 -7.09 23.47
C ILE A 65 15.84 -8.26 22.75
N LYS A 66 15.03 -9.03 23.48
CA LYS A 66 14.24 -10.14 22.94
C LYS A 66 12.79 -9.71 22.86
N LEU A 67 12.23 -9.76 21.67
CA LEU A 67 10.79 -9.57 21.46
C LEU A 67 10.07 -10.90 21.66
N PRO A 68 8.87 -10.90 22.27
CA PRO A 68 8.09 -12.12 22.40
C PRO A 68 7.65 -12.61 21.01
N PRO A 69 7.47 -13.94 20.84
CA PRO A 69 6.86 -14.45 19.62
C PRO A 69 5.42 -13.95 19.52
N ILE A 70 5.05 -13.44 18.35
CA ILE A 70 3.66 -13.12 18.03
C ILE A 70 3.15 -14.19 17.07
N GLU A 71 2.07 -14.86 17.46
CA GLU A 71 1.41 -15.88 16.66
C GLU A 71 0.00 -15.44 16.24
N GLY A 72 -0.49 -16.01 15.14
CA GLY A 72 -1.87 -15.83 14.68
C GLY A 72 -2.01 -15.74 13.17
N LYS A 73 -3.26 -15.66 12.70
CA LYS A 73 -3.56 -15.58 11.27
C LYS A 73 -2.99 -14.32 10.63
N ARG A 74 -2.57 -14.39 9.37
CA ARG A 74 -2.14 -13.23 8.59
C ARG A 74 -3.25 -12.16 8.60
N LEU A 75 -2.89 -10.93 8.96
CA LEU A 75 -3.75 -9.76 8.72
C LEU A 75 -3.28 -9.12 7.43
N ASN A 76 -4.18 -8.90 6.50
CA ASN A 76 -3.94 -8.09 5.32
C ASN A 76 -4.70 -6.77 5.46
N ILE A 77 -4.10 -5.72 4.92
CA ILE A 77 -4.69 -4.38 4.88
C ILE A 77 -4.72 -3.98 3.43
N LEU A 78 -5.92 -3.69 2.93
CA LEU A 78 -6.10 -3.09 1.62
C LEU A 78 -6.16 -1.58 1.84
N GLY A 79 -5.38 -0.82 1.09
CA GLY A 79 -5.36 0.63 1.20
C GLY A 79 -5.38 1.30 -0.16
N ILE A 80 -6.11 2.42 -0.27
CA ILE A 80 -5.98 3.42 -1.32
C ILE A 80 -5.47 4.69 -0.66
N MET A 81 -4.27 5.11 -1.04
CA MET A 81 -3.63 6.30 -0.50
C MET A 81 -3.52 7.37 -1.59
N LYS A 82 -3.91 8.59 -1.28
CA LYS A 82 -3.67 9.77 -2.13
C LYS A 82 -2.43 10.54 -1.67
N ARG A 83 -1.87 11.37 -2.55
CA ARG A 83 -0.64 12.16 -2.25
C ARG A 83 -0.84 13.25 -1.20
N ASP A 84 -2.07 13.67 -0.96
CA ASP A 84 -2.46 14.61 0.09
C ASP A 84 -2.65 13.92 1.45
N ASN A 85 -2.19 12.67 1.60
CA ASN A 85 -2.29 11.85 2.80
C ASN A 85 -3.72 11.45 3.19
N GLN A 86 -4.68 11.46 2.25
CA GLN A 86 -5.95 10.75 2.45
C GLN A 86 -5.72 9.24 2.30
N LEU A 87 -6.34 8.46 3.18
CA LEU A 87 -6.30 6.99 3.14
C LEU A 87 -7.70 6.41 3.29
N PHE A 88 -8.09 5.56 2.34
CA PHE A 88 -9.22 4.67 2.47
C PHE A 88 -8.68 3.24 2.66
N TYR A 89 -9.06 2.55 3.72
CA TYR A 89 -8.51 1.22 4.00
C TYR A 89 -9.53 0.28 4.62
N GLU A 90 -9.32 -1.02 4.40
CA GLU A 90 -10.04 -2.09 5.08
C GLU A 90 -9.06 -3.18 5.53
N THR A 91 -9.39 -3.87 6.62
CA THR A 91 -8.59 -4.97 7.15
C THR A 91 -9.26 -6.30 6.87
N GLN A 92 -8.49 -7.26 6.37
CA GLN A 92 -8.93 -8.62 6.08
C GLN A 92 -8.10 -9.63 6.86
N VAL A 93 -8.76 -10.61 7.49
CA VAL A 93 -8.06 -11.76 8.09
C VAL A 93 -7.98 -12.89 7.08
N GLY A 94 -6.80 -13.48 6.92
CA GLY A 94 -6.56 -14.53 5.93
C GLY A 94 -6.31 -13.96 4.53
N THR A 95 -6.44 -14.79 3.51
CA THR A 95 -6.06 -14.45 2.12
C THR A 95 -6.95 -13.35 1.53
N VAL A 96 -6.33 -12.45 0.74
CA VAL A 96 -7.04 -11.48 -0.10
C VAL A 96 -7.29 -12.12 -1.46
N THR A 97 -8.54 -12.17 -1.89
CA THR A 97 -8.97 -12.66 -3.21
C THR A 97 -9.38 -11.48 -4.09
N SER A 98 -9.50 -11.72 -5.40
CA SER A 98 -10.03 -10.72 -6.33
C SER A 98 -11.39 -10.17 -5.88
N GLU A 99 -12.29 -11.01 -5.35
CA GLU A 99 -13.60 -10.56 -4.88
C GLU A 99 -13.50 -9.59 -3.70
N ILE A 100 -12.51 -9.78 -2.81
CA ILE A 100 -12.27 -8.87 -1.69
C ILE A 100 -11.81 -7.50 -2.21
N VAL A 101 -10.92 -7.48 -3.20
CA VAL A 101 -10.45 -6.23 -3.84
C VAL A 101 -11.59 -5.55 -4.58
N ILE A 102 -12.40 -6.31 -5.33
CA ILE A 102 -13.58 -5.80 -6.05
C ILE A 102 -14.56 -5.15 -5.06
N ASN A 103 -14.90 -5.83 -3.97
CA ASN A 103 -15.80 -5.30 -2.94
C ASN A 103 -15.25 -4.01 -2.30
N PHE A 104 -13.94 -3.95 -2.09
CA PHE A 104 -13.26 -2.78 -1.57
C PHE A 104 -13.35 -1.58 -2.53
N LEU A 105 -13.10 -1.80 -3.82
CA LEU A 105 -13.25 -0.76 -4.87
C LEU A 105 -14.72 -0.36 -5.09
N ASP A 106 -15.66 -1.31 -4.99
CA ASP A 106 -17.09 -1.05 -5.07
C ASP A 106 -17.57 -0.11 -3.96
N LYS A 107 -17.04 -0.24 -2.75
CA LYS A 107 -17.30 0.71 -1.65
C LYS A 107 -16.64 2.06 -1.91
N TYR A 108 -15.38 2.05 -2.36
CA TYR A 108 -14.63 3.27 -2.64
C TYR A 108 -15.32 4.14 -3.71
N CYS A 109 -15.79 3.52 -4.80
CA CYS A 109 -16.38 4.27 -5.92
C CYS A 109 -17.74 4.91 -5.62
N GLN A 110 -18.43 4.53 -4.54
CA GLN A 110 -19.71 5.13 -4.17
C GLN A 110 -19.62 6.62 -3.82
N ASN A 111 -18.44 7.08 -3.36
CA ASN A 111 -18.25 8.45 -2.88
C ASN A 111 -17.40 9.31 -3.82
N ILE A 112 -17.13 8.84 -5.04
CA ILE A 112 -16.26 9.54 -5.98
C ILE A 112 -17.06 10.62 -6.71
N GLN A 113 -16.66 11.87 -6.48
CA GLN A 113 -17.25 13.04 -7.15
C GLN A 113 -16.45 13.47 -8.39
N LYS A 114 -15.14 13.20 -8.37
CA LYS A 114 -14.19 13.62 -9.40
C LYS A 114 -13.53 12.40 -10.02
N LYS A 115 -13.24 12.46 -11.33
CA LYS A 115 -12.54 11.39 -12.02
C LYS A 115 -11.28 10.98 -11.25
N THR A 116 -11.26 9.74 -10.79
CA THR A 116 -10.20 9.18 -9.96
C THR A 116 -9.55 8.04 -10.70
N VAL A 117 -8.22 8.05 -10.76
CA VAL A 117 -7.42 6.98 -11.33
C VAL A 117 -6.74 6.21 -10.22
N ILE A 118 -7.02 4.91 -10.11
CA ILE A 118 -6.35 4.00 -9.19
C ILE A 118 -5.14 3.40 -9.88
N ILE A 119 -3.97 3.69 -9.34
CA ILE A 119 -2.71 3.08 -9.71
C ILE A 119 -2.54 1.81 -8.89
N ILE A 120 -2.32 0.68 -9.57
CA ILE A 120 -2.23 -0.65 -8.96
C ILE A 120 -1.16 -1.49 -9.64
N ASP A 121 -0.62 -2.50 -8.96
CA ASP A 121 0.28 -3.46 -9.60
C ASP A 121 -0.48 -4.50 -10.44
N GLN A 122 0.25 -5.41 -11.08
CA GLN A 122 -0.32 -6.47 -11.93
C GLN A 122 -0.41 -7.82 -11.20
N ALA A 123 -0.65 -7.82 -9.88
CA ALA A 123 -0.90 -9.07 -9.18
C ALA A 123 -2.11 -9.80 -9.78
N SER A 124 -2.11 -11.15 -9.72
CA SER A 124 -3.16 -11.96 -10.35
C SER A 124 -4.57 -11.66 -9.83
N ILE A 125 -4.68 -11.14 -8.60
CA ILE A 125 -5.95 -10.70 -8.00
C ILE A 125 -6.50 -9.40 -8.62
N HIS A 126 -5.63 -8.59 -9.25
CA HIS A 126 -5.95 -7.33 -9.92
C HIS A 126 -6.11 -7.48 -11.44
N THR A 127 -5.88 -8.68 -11.96
CA THR A 127 -5.96 -9.00 -13.40
C THR A 127 -6.85 -10.22 -13.67
N SER A 128 -7.59 -10.72 -12.67
CA SER A 128 -8.53 -11.82 -12.85
C SER A 128 -9.72 -11.41 -13.72
N GLU A 129 -10.36 -12.36 -14.40
CA GLU A 129 -11.54 -12.13 -15.23
C GLU A 129 -12.64 -11.34 -14.50
N ALA A 130 -13.01 -11.77 -13.30
CA ALA A 130 -14.00 -11.08 -12.46
C ALA A 130 -13.63 -9.62 -12.14
N PHE A 131 -12.32 -9.30 -12.05
CA PHE A 131 -11.86 -7.93 -11.84
C PHE A 131 -11.98 -7.12 -13.13
N MET A 132 -11.62 -7.71 -14.27
CA MET A 132 -11.70 -7.06 -15.58
C MET A 132 -13.15 -6.75 -15.97
N GLU A 133 -14.10 -7.62 -15.63
CA GLU A 133 -15.54 -7.40 -15.86
C GLU A 133 -16.10 -6.15 -15.15
N LYS A 134 -15.47 -5.74 -14.03
CA LYS A 134 -15.91 -4.58 -13.23
C LYS A 134 -15.41 -3.24 -13.75
N LEU A 135 -14.45 -3.22 -14.68
CA LEU A 135 -13.81 -1.99 -15.15
C LEU A 135 -14.79 -1.01 -15.79
N GLU A 136 -15.69 -1.49 -16.65
CA GLU A 136 -16.69 -0.63 -17.30
C GLU A 136 -17.68 -0.04 -16.29
N GLU A 137 -18.04 -0.80 -15.25
CA GLU A 137 -18.92 -0.33 -14.18
C GLU A 137 -18.24 0.78 -13.37
N TRP A 138 -16.97 0.57 -13.00
CA TRP A 138 -16.19 1.56 -12.28
C TRP A 138 -15.94 2.83 -13.11
N GLU A 139 -15.69 2.71 -14.40
CA GLU A 139 -15.46 3.87 -15.26
C GLU A 139 -16.72 4.76 -15.36
N LYS A 140 -17.92 4.16 -15.39
CA LYS A 140 -19.20 4.87 -15.29
C LYS A 140 -19.38 5.60 -13.95
N LYS A 141 -18.72 5.13 -12.90
CA LYS A 141 -18.67 5.74 -11.55
C LYS A 141 -17.43 6.64 -11.36
N ASN A 142 -16.84 7.14 -12.45
CA ASN A 142 -15.66 8.01 -12.43
C ASN A 142 -14.38 7.37 -11.85
N LEU A 143 -14.33 6.04 -11.72
CA LEU A 143 -13.18 5.30 -11.23
C LEU A 143 -12.49 4.56 -12.38
N LYS A 144 -11.24 4.91 -12.68
CA LYS A 144 -10.45 4.24 -13.72
C LYS A 144 -9.26 3.51 -13.11
N ILE A 145 -8.97 2.30 -13.59
CA ILE A 145 -7.78 1.54 -13.17
C ILE A 145 -6.61 1.82 -14.13
N PHE A 146 -5.42 1.99 -13.57
CA PHE A 146 -4.16 2.06 -14.29
C PHE A 146 -3.17 1.07 -13.68
N TRP A 147 -2.82 0.03 -14.43
CA TRP A 147 -1.81 -0.94 -14.01
C TRP A 147 -0.41 -0.41 -14.25
N LEU A 148 0.43 -0.48 -13.22
CA LEU A 148 1.86 -0.23 -13.31
C LEU A 148 2.56 -1.28 -14.20
N PRO A 149 3.76 -0.98 -14.72
CA PRO A 149 4.64 -2.01 -15.25
C PRO A 149 4.86 -3.10 -14.20
N THR A 150 5.00 -4.35 -14.65
CA THR A 150 5.35 -5.47 -13.78
C THR A 150 6.60 -5.15 -12.96
N TYR A 151 6.76 -5.75 -11.78
CA TYR A 151 7.97 -5.63 -10.96
C TYR A 151 8.40 -4.18 -10.61
N SER A 152 7.45 -3.24 -10.58
CA SER A 152 7.72 -1.81 -10.35
C SER A 152 7.13 -1.24 -9.05
N PRO A 153 7.38 -1.84 -7.87
CA PRO A 153 6.79 -1.38 -6.60
C PRO A 153 7.23 0.03 -6.21
N HIS A 154 8.39 0.49 -6.71
CA HIS A 154 8.88 1.85 -6.50
C HIS A 154 8.00 2.94 -7.15
N LEU A 155 7.13 2.57 -8.10
CA LEU A 155 6.17 3.48 -8.72
C LEU A 155 4.86 3.57 -7.91
N ASN A 156 4.61 2.62 -7.01
CA ASN A 156 3.42 2.59 -6.16
C ASN A 156 3.69 3.34 -4.85
N LEU A 157 3.15 4.56 -4.69
CA LEU A 157 3.53 5.41 -3.55
C LEU A 157 3.06 4.89 -2.20
N ILE A 158 1.98 4.09 -2.15
CA ILE A 158 1.49 3.51 -0.89
C ILE A 158 2.48 2.54 -0.26
N GLU A 159 3.42 1.97 -1.03
CA GLU A 159 4.54 1.18 -0.49
C GLU A 159 5.42 2.02 0.47
N ILE A 160 5.43 3.34 0.31
CA ILE A 160 6.06 4.26 1.26
C ILE A 160 5.31 4.22 2.59
N LEU A 161 3.97 4.29 2.59
CA LEU A 161 3.17 4.16 3.80
C LEU A 161 3.44 2.85 4.53
N TRP A 162 3.46 1.73 3.81
CA TRP A 162 3.78 0.43 4.40
C TRP A 162 5.18 0.38 5.00
N ARG A 163 6.15 1.05 4.37
CA ARG A 163 7.50 1.18 4.91
C ARG A 163 7.52 2.00 6.21
N PHE A 164 6.86 3.16 6.22
CA PHE A 164 6.79 3.99 7.43
C PHE A 164 6.11 3.25 8.58
N LEU A 165 4.98 2.59 8.32
CA LEU A 165 4.26 1.81 9.30
C LEU A 165 5.09 0.66 9.88
N LYS A 166 5.86 -0.06 9.04
CA LYS A 166 6.64 -1.24 9.48
C LYS A 166 7.97 -0.90 10.16
N TYR A 167 8.55 0.27 9.90
CA TYR A 167 9.94 0.51 10.26
C TYR A 167 10.24 1.87 10.88
N GLU A 168 9.45 2.90 10.59
CA GLU A 168 9.74 4.27 11.04
C GLU A 168 8.87 4.65 12.24
N TRP A 169 7.58 4.31 12.18
CA TRP A 169 6.63 4.69 13.22
C TRP A 169 6.46 3.64 14.30
N ILE A 170 6.69 2.36 13.98
CA ILE A 170 6.36 1.26 14.89
C ILE A 170 7.09 1.36 16.23
N GLU A 171 6.31 1.32 17.30
CA GLU A 171 6.83 1.42 18.68
C GLU A 171 7.08 0.03 19.27
N PHE A 172 8.02 -0.07 20.22
CA PHE A 172 8.29 -1.30 20.97
C PHE A 172 7.05 -1.89 21.66
N SER A 173 6.13 -1.04 22.11
CA SER A 173 4.87 -1.42 22.73
C SER A 173 3.99 -2.28 21.79
N ALA A 174 4.07 -2.07 20.48
CA ALA A 174 3.32 -2.83 19.48
C ALA A 174 3.74 -4.29 19.41
N TYR A 175 4.97 -4.62 19.81
CA TYR A 175 5.52 -5.97 19.77
C TYR A 175 5.14 -6.83 20.98
N LYS A 176 4.38 -6.30 21.95
CA LYS A 176 4.01 -7.02 23.18
C LYS A 176 3.20 -8.29 22.89
N ASP A 177 2.18 -8.16 22.06
CA ASP A 177 1.29 -9.24 21.65
C ASP A 177 0.54 -8.86 20.36
N ARG A 178 -0.16 -9.82 19.77
CA ARG A 178 -0.93 -9.61 18.54
C ARG A 178 -1.95 -8.48 18.68
N LYS A 179 -2.62 -8.38 19.83
CA LYS A 179 -3.65 -7.37 20.06
C LYS A 179 -3.04 -5.97 20.02
N SER A 180 -1.87 -5.80 20.64
CA SER A 180 -1.09 -4.56 20.68
C SER A 180 -0.63 -4.17 19.28
N LEU A 181 -0.14 -5.12 18.48
CA LEU A 181 0.24 -4.87 17.09
C LEU A 181 -0.95 -4.41 16.25
N LEU A 182 -2.09 -5.11 16.33
CA LEU A 182 -3.30 -4.74 15.59
C LEU A 182 -3.84 -3.37 16.01
N ALA A 183 -3.83 -3.07 17.32
CA ALA A 183 -4.25 -1.79 17.84
C ALA A 183 -3.32 -0.66 17.36
N TYR A 184 -2.02 -0.90 17.36
CA TYR A 184 -1.03 0.04 16.84
C TYR A 184 -1.23 0.32 15.35
N VAL A 185 -1.35 -0.73 14.54
CA VAL A 185 -1.61 -0.61 13.10
C VAL A 185 -2.89 0.19 12.86
N LYS A 186 -3.98 -0.14 13.55
CA LYS A 186 -5.25 0.58 13.42
C LYS A 186 -5.09 2.05 13.83
N LYS A 187 -4.41 2.35 14.94
CA LYS A 187 -4.11 3.72 15.39
C LYS A 187 -3.40 4.51 14.30
N VAL A 188 -2.36 3.94 13.69
CA VAL A 188 -1.61 4.63 12.62
C VAL A 188 -2.50 4.93 11.42
N LEU A 189 -3.29 3.96 10.97
CA LEU A 189 -4.15 4.12 9.79
C LEU A 189 -5.31 5.09 10.05
N ASP A 190 -5.94 5.05 11.23
CA ASP A 190 -7.01 5.98 11.63
C ASP A 190 -6.52 7.44 11.72
N ASN A 191 -5.23 7.65 12.06
CA ASN A 191 -4.64 8.97 12.28
C ASN A 191 -3.69 9.40 11.14
N PHE A 192 -3.71 8.70 10.00
CA PHE A 192 -2.93 9.06 8.82
C PHE A 192 -3.47 10.34 8.16
N GLY A 193 -2.57 11.22 7.73
CA GLY A 193 -2.89 12.58 7.29
C GLY A 193 -3.03 13.60 8.43
N GLY A 194 -3.07 13.14 9.69
CA GLY A 194 -3.05 13.97 10.89
C GLY A 194 -1.74 13.83 11.67
N GLU A 195 -1.69 12.88 12.60
CA GLU A 195 -0.49 12.59 13.41
C GLU A 195 0.62 11.93 12.58
N TYR A 196 0.23 11.14 11.58
CA TYR A 196 1.14 10.40 10.72
C TYR A 196 1.07 10.95 9.29
N VAL A 197 2.11 11.66 8.87
CA VAL A 197 2.17 12.33 7.56
C VAL A 197 3.42 11.92 6.80
N ILE A 198 3.29 11.68 5.50
CA ILE A 198 4.40 11.43 4.60
C ILE A 198 4.53 12.61 3.65
N ASN A 199 5.76 13.11 3.52
CA ASN A 199 6.08 14.12 2.53
C ASN A 199 6.53 13.44 1.23
N PHE A 200 5.77 13.62 0.16
CA PHE A 200 6.04 13.08 -1.17
C PHE A 200 6.71 14.10 -2.12
N ALA A 201 7.09 15.29 -1.62
CA ALA A 201 7.76 16.35 -2.37
C ALA A 201 9.22 16.00 -2.74
#